data_AF-A0A090QWG2-F1
#
_entry.id   AF-A0A090QWG2-F1
#
_cell.length_a   1.000
_cell.length_b   1.000
_cell.length_c   1.000
_cell.angle_alpha   90.00
_cell.angle_beta   90.00
_cell.angle_gamma   90.00
#
_symmetry.space_group_name_H-M   'P 1'
#
loop_
_entity.id
_entity.type
_entity.pdbx_description
1 polymer ?
#
loop_
_entity_poly.entity_id
_entity_poly.type
_entity_poly.pdbx_seq_one_letter_code
_entity_poly.pdbx_strand_id
1 'polypeptide(L)'
;MKTAVSLAVAAMSIAPLILAPSAMAQGSTNSPPVVAGYFADWQYDNEQNPYTVDDIPADKLSHIIYAFLSMCGPHDGASKKVQQQVEDACEGKKPFTAIVVDQEAALELDFGPVNANVDYRGHFAQLKDLKAKHPNVRILPSFGGWTMSEPFHAMAKDNAAIEHFARTAVELIAKYDFFDGIDLDWEYPGGGGLTTSPWNPETKLSDAQKASEKAAFTHLVKSLRAELDTLSAKTQREYELSTAVGVGAKAEGIDWAVVSPLMNNMFAMTYDYLGGWGQQTGHLTNLHATPDGWWGMGTDVFVEKMVALGIPKEKLVVGAAYYGRGWEGTKGFDGETLASDLVSEKGATFGTDPKERVISCIGIWCATTR
;
A
#
# COMPACT_ATOMS: atom_id res chain seq x y z
N MET A 1 53.26 70.44 -23.87
CA MET A 1 52.06 69.99 -23.13
C MET A 1 51.88 68.50 -23.39
N LYS A 2 52.29 67.65 -22.45
CA LYS A 2 52.06 66.20 -22.52
C LYS A 2 51.58 65.75 -21.14
N THR A 3 50.35 65.25 -21.15
CA THR A 3 49.55 64.77 -20.04
C THR A 3 50.11 63.44 -19.55
N ALA A 4 50.40 63.33 -18.24
CA ALA A 4 50.75 62.08 -17.59
C ALA A 4 49.55 61.61 -16.76
N VAL A 5 49.06 60.41 -17.09
CA VAL A 5 47.99 59.68 -16.40
C VAL A 5 48.57 59.11 -15.10
N SER A 6 47.94 59.42 -13.97
CA SER A 6 48.29 58.84 -12.67
C SER A 6 47.44 57.58 -12.43
N LEU A 7 48.10 56.45 -12.22
CA LEU A 7 47.48 55.15 -11.95
C LEU A 7 47.16 55.07 -10.44
N ALA A 8 45.88 55.06 -10.08
CA ALA A 8 45.44 54.79 -8.71
C ALA A 8 45.36 53.28 -8.48
N VAL A 9 46.24 52.75 -7.61
CA VAL A 9 46.16 51.37 -7.12
C VAL A 9 45.18 51.35 -5.95
N ALA A 10 44.00 50.74 -6.16
CA ALA A 10 43.06 50.48 -5.09
C ALA A 10 43.49 49.21 -4.33
N ALA A 11 43.83 49.35 -3.04
CA ALA A 11 44.09 48.23 -2.15
C ALA A 11 42.76 47.55 -1.78
N MET A 12 42.52 46.35 -2.31
CA MET A 12 41.41 45.50 -1.91
C MET A 12 41.73 44.84 -0.57
N SER A 13 41.02 45.23 0.49
CA SER A 13 41.05 44.51 1.78
C SER A 13 40.29 43.20 1.63
N ILE A 14 41.01 42.08 1.70
CA ILE A 14 40.42 40.73 1.76
C ILE A 14 40.08 40.45 3.22
N ALA A 15 38.80 40.59 3.58
CA ALA A 15 38.30 40.10 4.86
C ALA A 15 38.20 38.56 4.81
N PRO A 16 38.64 37.84 5.86
CA PRO A 16 38.47 36.39 5.89
C PRO A 16 36.99 36.05 6.07
N LEU A 17 36.44 35.32 5.10
CA LEU A 17 35.09 34.76 5.18
C LEU A 17 35.11 33.64 6.22
N ILE A 18 34.67 33.94 7.44
CA ILE A 18 34.42 32.91 8.47
C ILE A 18 33.17 32.15 8.04
N LEU A 19 33.36 30.99 7.41
CA LEU A 19 32.31 30.00 7.22
C LEU A 19 31.91 29.48 8.60
N ALA A 20 30.79 29.98 9.13
CA ALA A 20 30.12 29.35 10.25
C ALA A 20 29.75 27.92 9.83
N PRO A 21 30.01 26.89 10.65
CA PRO A 21 29.50 25.56 10.36
C PRO A 21 27.98 25.65 10.36
N SER A 22 27.36 25.39 9.21
CA SER A 22 25.93 25.12 9.16
C SER A 22 25.68 23.96 10.11
N ALA A 23 25.07 24.24 11.27
CA ALA A 23 24.56 23.21 12.14
C ALA A 23 23.56 22.41 11.32
N MET A 24 23.95 21.22 10.87
CA MET A 24 22.98 20.20 10.52
C MET A 24 22.20 19.93 11.80
N ALA A 25 21.03 20.55 11.90
CA ALA A 25 20.04 20.16 12.87
C ALA A 25 19.72 18.70 12.55
N GLN A 26 20.37 17.77 13.25
CA GLN A 26 19.83 16.45 13.49
C GLN A 26 18.58 16.65 14.35
N GLY A 27 17.50 17.09 13.71
CA GLY A 27 16.18 16.97 14.27
C GLY A 27 15.87 15.48 14.27
N SER A 28 16.03 14.83 15.42
CA SER A 28 15.23 13.64 15.69
C SER A 28 13.78 14.10 15.70
N THR A 29 13.12 14.06 14.54
CA THR A 29 11.67 14.20 14.50
C THR A 29 11.13 12.95 15.19
N ASN A 30 10.87 13.06 16.48
CA ASN A 30 10.05 12.11 17.23
C ASN A 30 8.59 12.24 16.72
N SER A 31 8.38 11.97 15.44
CA SER A 31 7.05 11.71 14.92
C SER A 31 6.57 10.43 15.60
N PRO A 32 5.33 10.40 16.11
CA PRO A 32 4.78 9.18 16.67
C PRO A 32 4.82 8.05 15.61
N PRO A 33 4.96 6.78 16.04
CA PRO A 33 5.04 5.66 15.13
C PRO A 33 3.80 5.61 14.23
N VAL A 34 4.00 5.17 12.99
CA VAL A 34 2.88 4.91 12.07
C VAL A 34 2.15 3.65 12.53
N VAL A 35 0.86 3.79 12.80
CA VAL A 35 -0.06 2.69 13.10
C VAL A 35 -1.21 2.82 12.11
N ALA A 36 -1.15 2.01 11.05
CA ALA A 36 -2.10 2.02 9.95
C ALA A 36 -3.05 0.82 10.04
N GLY A 37 -4.33 1.05 9.78
CA GLY A 37 -5.32 -0.02 9.62
C GLY A 37 -5.95 0.04 8.24
N TYR A 38 -6.00 -1.09 7.53
CA TYR A 38 -6.79 -1.22 6.31
C TYR A 38 -8.26 -1.44 6.67
N PHE A 39 -9.13 -0.59 6.13
CA PHE A 39 -10.58 -0.71 6.21
C PHE A 39 -11.10 -1.28 4.89
N ALA A 40 -11.56 -2.53 4.92
CA ALA A 40 -12.16 -3.20 3.78
C ALA A 40 -13.61 -2.73 3.60
N ASP A 41 -13.90 -2.04 2.50
CA ASP A 41 -15.19 -1.39 2.27
C ASP A 41 -16.36 -2.34 2.09
N TRP A 42 -16.09 -3.62 1.83
CA TRP A 42 -17.07 -4.69 1.73
C TRP A 42 -17.39 -5.39 3.07
N GLN A 43 -16.63 -5.13 4.14
CA GLN A 43 -16.76 -5.92 5.38
C GLN A 43 -18.10 -5.70 6.11
N TYR A 44 -18.83 -4.62 5.83
CA TYR A 44 -20.18 -4.40 6.36
C TYR A 44 -21.17 -5.50 5.92
N ASP A 45 -20.94 -6.11 4.75
CA ASP A 45 -21.80 -7.15 4.15
C ASP A 45 -21.50 -8.55 4.73
N ASN A 46 -20.53 -8.66 5.64
CA ASN A 46 -20.25 -9.91 6.33
C ASN A 46 -21.27 -10.17 7.43
N GLU A 47 -22.23 -11.08 7.19
CA GLU A 47 -23.30 -11.40 8.15
C GLU A 47 -22.81 -11.87 9.53
N GLN A 48 -21.63 -12.51 9.61
CA GLN A 48 -21.10 -13.07 10.85
C GLN A 48 -20.34 -12.05 11.69
N ASN A 49 -19.65 -11.13 11.03
CA ASN A 49 -18.82 -10.12 11.64
C ASN A 49 -18.83 -8.83 10.80
N PRO A 50 -19.97 -8.13 10.74
CA PRO A 50 -20.06 -6.90 9.99
C PRO A 50 -19.14 -5.85 10.64
N TYR A 51 -18.43 -5.10 9.82
CA TYR A 51 -17.53 -4.04 10.29
C TYR A 51 -17.75 -2.78 9.45
N THR A 52 -18.01 -1.68 10.13
CA THR A 52 -18.31 -0.37 9.55
C THR A 52 -17.30 0.66 10.02
N VAL A 53 -17.40 1.88 9.50
CA VAL A 53 -16.50 2.98 9.88
C VAL A 53 -16.59 3.33 11.37
N ASP A 54 -17.76 3.16 12.01
CA ASP A 54 -17.94 3.44 13.45
C ASP A 54 -17.19 2.43 14.34
N ASP A 55 -16.88 1.23 13.81
CA ASP A 55 -16.12 0.21 14.53
C ASP A 55 -14.60 0.47 14.53
N ILE A 56 -14.12 1.45 13.74
CA ILE A 56 -12.70 1.79 13.64
C ILE A 56 -12.21 2.41 14.95
N PRO A 57 -11.18 1.83 15.62
CA PRO A 57 -10.61 2.40 16.83
C PRO A 57 -9.67 3.58 16.50
N ALA A 58 -10.22 4.66 15.93
CA ALA A 58 -9.47 5.77 15.35
C ALA A 58 -8.49 6.44 16.32
N ASP A 59 -8.80 6.48 17.63
CA ASP A 59 -7.89 7.00 18.68
C ASP A 59 -6.57 6.21 18.83
N LYS A 60 -6.50 5.00 18.27
CA LYS A 60 -5.31 4.14 18.32
C LYS A 60 -4.56 4.11 16.99
N LEU A 61 -5.07 4.78 15.96
CA LEU A 61 -4.50 4.77 14.62
C LEU A 61 -3.90 6.13 14.30
N SER A 62 -2.84 6.14 13.51
CA SER A 62 -2.39 7.35 12.81
C SER A 62 -2.87 7.37 11.36
N HIS A 63 -3.14 6.21 10.76
CA HIS A 63 -3.61 6.11 9.38
C HIS A 63 -4.77 5.12 9.26
N ILE A 64 -5.73 5.47 8.41
CA ILE A 64 -6.78 4.57 7.90
C ILE A 64 -6.57 4.45 6.40
N ILE A 65 -6.42 3.23 5.91
CA ILE A 65 -6.26 2.93 4.49
C ILE A 65 -7.58 2.35 3.97
N TYR A 66 -8.29 3.07 3.11
CA TYR A 66 -9.57 2.63 2.56
C TYR A 66 -9.34 1.69 1.38
N ALA A 67 -9.72 0.42 1.55
CA ALA A 67 -9.57 -0.65 0.58
C ALA A 67 -10.92 -0.96 -0.07
N PHE A 68 -11.09 -0.89 -1.40
CA PHE A 68 -10.12 -0.40 -2.38
C PHE A 68 -10.81 0.46 -3.44
N LEU A 69 -10.09 1.47 -3.93
CA LEU A 69 -10.42 2.16 -5.16
C LEU A 69 -9.69 1.50 -6.33
N SER A 70 -10.09 1.85 -7.56
CA SER A 70 -9.45 1.35 -8.76
C SER A 70 -9.44 2.42 -9.87
N MET A 71 -9.21 2.00 -11.11
CA MET A 71 -9.29 2.81 -12.32
C MET A 71 -10.00 2.04 -13.42
N CYS A 72 -10.51 2.72 -14.44
CA CYS A 72 -11.10 2.05 -15.60
C CYS A 72 -10.06 1.20 -16.35
N GLY A 73 -10.39 -0.06 -16.63
CA GLY A 73 -9.46 -0.98 -17.26
C GLY A 73 -9.84 -2.45 -17.05
N PRO A 74 -8.98 -3.38 -17.45
CA PRO A 74 -9.22 -4.81 -17.29
C PRO A 74 -9.23 -5.23 -15.80
N HIS A 75 -10.21 -6.04 -15.40
CA HIS A 75 -10.38 -6.58 -14.04
C HIS A 75 -10.76 -8.06 -14.09
N ASP A 76 -10.16 -8.81 -15.01
CA ASP A 76 -10.50 -10.21 -15.28
C ASP A 76 -10.20 -11.10 -14.06
N GLY A 77 -9.22 -10.70 -13.24
CA GLY A 77 -8.89 -11.33 -11.96
C GLY A 77 -9.87 -11.04 -10.82
N ALA A 78 -10.74 -10.03 -10.94
CA ALA A 78 -11.72 -9.69 -9.90
C ALA A 78 -12.98 -10.57 -9.99
N SER A 79 -13.80 -10.57 -8.93
CA SER A 79 -15.09 -11.28 -8.96
C SER A 79 -16.05 -10.64 -9.97
N LYS A 80 -17.07 -11.38 -10.43
CA LYS A 80 -18.07 -10.82 -11.35
C LYS A 80 -18.84 -9.63 -10.77
N LYS A 81 -19.06 -9.60 -9.46
CA LYS A 81 -19.64 -8.44 -8.75
C LYS A 81 -18.76 -7.21 -8.92
N VAL A 82 -17.46 -7.34 -8.66
CA VAL A 82 -16.49 -6.23 -8.80
C VAL A 82 -16.35 -5.80 -10.26
N GLN A 83 -16.30 -6.75 -11.22
CA GLN A 83 -16.26 -6.41 -12.65
C GLN A 83 -17.46 -5.56 -13.07
N GLN A 84 -18.67 -5.89 -12.60
CA GLN A 84 -19.87 -5.08 -12.86
C GLN A 84 -19.78 -3.70 -12.20
N GLN A 85 -19.38 -3.63 -10.93
CA GLN A 85 -19.20 -2.36 -10.22
C GLN A 85 -18.20 -1.44 -10.95
N VAL A 86 -17.10 -2.00 -11.46
CA VAL A 86 -16.13 -1.25 -12.28
C VAL A 86 -16.75 -0.80 -13.60
N GLU A 87 -17.49 -1.65 -14.30
CA GLU A 87 -18.16 -1.29 -15.56
C GLU A 87 -19.10 -0.09 -15.37
N ASP A 88 -19.97 -0.17 -14.36
CA ASP A 88 -20.93 0.88 -14.00
C ASP A 88 -20.18 2.17 -13.62
N ALA A 89 -19.17 2.07 -12.75
CA ALA A 89 -18.36 3.20 -12.34
C ALA A 89 -17.51 3.81 -13.47
N CYS A 90 -17.30 3.08 -14.57
CA CYS A 90 -16.54 3.53 -15.74
C CYS A 90 -17.40 4.04 -16.89
N GLU A 91 -18.73 4.03 -16.77
CA GLU A 91 -19.61 4.50 -17.82
C GLU A 91 -19.27 5.94 -18.24
N GLY A 92 -19.01 6.12 -19.54
CA GLY A 92 -18.64 7.42 -20.12
C GLY A 92 -17.25 7.96 -19.73
N LYS A 93 -16.43 7.19 -19.00
CA LYS A 93 -15.06 7.59 -18.62
C LYS A 93 -14.03 7.08 -19.62
N LYS A 94 -12.88 7.74 -19.67
CA LYS A 94 -11.73 7.28 -20.48
C LYS A 94 -11.04 6.10 -19.77
N PRO A 95 -10.38 5.20 -20.52
CA PRO A 95 -9.52 4.19 -19.92
C PRO A 95 -8.54 4.81 -18.91
N PHE A 96 -8.30 4.11 -17.81
CA PHE A 96 -7.41 4.50 -16.71
C PHE A 96 -7.85 5.74 -15.91
N THR A 97 -9.12 6.17 -16.04
CA THR A 97 -9.69 7.15 -15.10
C THR A 97 -9.89 6.50 -13.73
N ALA A 98 -9.40 7.13 -12.66
CA ALA A 98 -9.62 6.68 -11.28
C ALA A 98 -11.12 6.67 -10.90
N ILE A 99 -11.54 5.66 -10.14
CA ILE A 99 -12.94 5.43 -9.75
C ILE A 99 -13.08 4.96 -8.30
N VAL A 100 -14.25 5.25 -7.72
CA VAL A 100 -14.78 4.51 -6.57
C VAL A 100 -15.48 3.27 -7.12
N VAL A 101 -15.07 2.09 -6.65
CA VAL A 101 -15.57 0.80 -7.18
C VAL A 101 -16.96 0.51 -6.62
N ASP A 102 -17.07 0.28 -5.31
CA ASP A 102 -18.36 0.09 -4.65
C ASP A 102 -18.99 1.46 -4.31
N GLN A 103 -19.69 2.05 -5.29
CA GLN A 103 -20.35 3.34 -5.12
C GLN A 103 -21.47 3.29 -4.09
N GLU A 104 -22.17 2.16 -4.00
CA GLU A 104 -23.27 1.96 -3.05
C GLU A 104 -22.74 2.03 -1.60
N ALA A 105 -21.73 1.22 -1.27
CA ALA A 105 -21.11 1.23 0.05
C ALA A 105 -20.41 2.56 0.36
N ALA A 106 -19.71 3.13 -0.62
CA ALA A 106 -18.94 4.36 -0.40
C ALA A 106 -19.84 5.60 -0.21
N LEU A 107 -20.96 5.72 -0.95
CA LEU A 107 -21.68 6.98 -1.12
C LEU A 107 -23.18 6.92 -0.85
N GLU A 108 -23.81 5.75 -0.80
CA GLU A 108 -25.29 5.65 -0.82
C GLU A 108 -25.89 5.02 0.44
N LEU A 109 -25.28 3.94 0.94
CA LEU A 109 -25.81 3.21 2.10
C LEU A 109 -25.86 4.09 3.36
N ASP A 110 -26.90 3.89 4.16
CA ASP A 110 -27.07 4.56 5.43
C ASP A 110 -26.47 3.72 6.56
N PHE A 111 -25.25 4.06 6.97
CA PHE A 111 -24.56 3.44 8.11
C PHE A 111 -24.86 4.17 9.44
N GLY A 112 -25.89 5.01 9.48
CA GLY A 112 -26.25 5.79 10.66
C GLY A 112 -25.95 7.29 10.51
N PRO A 113 -26.33 8.08 11.52
CA PRO A 113 -26.25 9.54 11.45
C PRO A 113 -24.80 10.05 11.46
N VAL A 114 -24.54 11.09 10.67
CA VAL A 114 -23.28 11.84 10.65
C VAL A 114 -23.54 13.32 10.94
N ASN A 115 -22.57 14.03 11.52
CA ASN A 115 -22.66 15.49 11.70
C ASN A 115 -22.03 16.26 10.52
N ALA A 116 -21.51 15.54 9.52
CA ALA A 116 -20.94 16.12 8.31
C ALA A 116 -22.04 16.69 7.39
N ASN A 117 -21.90 17.96 7.00
CA ASN A 117 -22.77 18.59 6.01
C ASN A 117 -22.30 18.25 4.58
N VAL A 118 -22.69 17.07 4.11
CA VAL A 118 -22.33 16.52 2.79
C VAL A 118 -23.59 16.02 2.06
N ASP A 119 -23.54 15.96 0.73
CA ASP A 119 -24.64 15.49 -0.12
C ASP A 119 -24.58 13.98 -0.44
N TYR A 120 -23.60 13.27 0.14
CA TYR A 120 -23.41 11.83 0.05
C TYR A 120 -23.58 11.14 1.42
N ARG A 121 -23.76 9.83 1.40
CA ARG A 121 -23.84 8.93 2.56
C ARG A 121 -22.67 7.95 2.55
N GLY A 122 -22.92 6.68 2.88
CA GLY A 122 -21.97 5.59 2.83
C GLY A 122 -20.78 5.78 3.77
N HIS A 123 -19.75 4.98 3.52
CA HIS A 123 -18.50 5.06 4.27
C HIS A 123 -17.86 6.45 4.17
N PHE A 124 -18.04 7.18 3.07
CA PHE A 124 -17.38 8.48 2.88
C PHE A 124 -17.97 9.54 3.81
N ALA A 125 -19.29 9.55 4.02
CA ALA A 125 -19.90 10.44 5.01
C ALA A 125 -19.44 10.10 6.43
N GLN A 126 -19.34 8.80 6.75
CA GLN A 126 -18.84 8.34 8.05
C GLN A 126 -17.37 8.71 8.27
N LEU A 127 -16.51 8.54 7.26
CA LEU A 127 -15.09 8.90 7.32
C LEU A 127 -14.90 10.41 7.46
N LYS A 128 -15.75 11.22 6.82
CA LYS A 128 -15.75 12.67 7.01
C LYS A 128 -16.06 13.05 8.46
N ASP A 129 -17.05 12.41 9.08
CA ASP A 129 -17.42 12.62 10.49
C ASP A 129 -16.32 12.11 11.44
N LEU A 130 -15.75 10.93 11.16
CA LEU A 130 -14.61 10.36 11.89
C LEU A 130 -13.41 11.31 11.85
N LYS A 131 -13.06 11.84 10.68
CA LYS A 131 -11.96 12.80 10.51
C LYS A 131 -12.19 14.09 11.30
N ALA A 132 -13.43 14.55 11.43
CA ALA A 132 -13.76 15.71 12.26
C ALA A 132 -13.55 15.45 13.75
N LYS A 133 -13.83 14.23 14.22
CA LYS A 133 -13.59 13.78 15.61
C LYS A 133 -12.12 13.49 15.89
N HIS A 134 -11.37 12.97 14.91
CA HIS A 134 -9.98 12.56 15.01
C HIS A 134 -9.10 13.28 13.96
N PRO A 135 -8.87 14.60 14.08
CA PRO A 135 -8.25 15.42 13.03
C PRO A 135 -6.83 14.98 12.63
N ASN A 136 -6.12 14.30 13.53
CA ASN A 136 -4.74 13.84 13.32
C ASN A 136 -4.63 12.52 12.53
N VAL A 137 -5.73 11.76 12.38
CA VAL A 137 -5.73 10.50 11.63
C VAL A 137 -5.66 10.80 10.13
N ARG A 138 -4.68 10.26 9.42
CA ARG A 138 -4.57 10.37 7.96
C ARG A 138 -5.46 9.33 7.28
N ILE A 139 -6.27 9.73 6.31
CA ILE A 139 -7.13 8.79 5.56
C ILE A 139 -6.63 8.72 4.12
N LEU A 140 -6.18 7.55 3.69
CA LEU A 140 -5.65 7.32 2.33
C LEU A 140 -6.54 6.31 1.61
N PRO A 141 -7.11 6.62 0.43
CA PRO A 141 -7.67 5.58 -0.42
C PRO A 141 -6.55 4.78 -1.07
N SER A 142 -6.65 3.45 -1.00
CA SER A 142 -5.71 2.55 -1.66
C SER A 142 -6.22 2.16 -3.04
N PHE A 143 -5.40 2.37 -4.06
CA PHE A 143 -5.71 1.97 -5.44
C PHE A 143 -5.07 0.62 -5.76
N GLY A 144 -5.90 -0.37 -6.08
CA GLY A 144 -5.44 -1.71 -6.50
C GLY A 144 -5.82 -2.81 -5.52
N GLY A 145 -4.81 -3.46 -4.95
CA GLY A 145 -4.90 -4.70 -4.21
C GLY A 145 -4.83 -5.94 -5.12
N TRP A 146 -4.84 -7.11 -4.50
CA TRP A 146 -4.64 -8.41 -5.15
C TRP A 146 -5.50 -8.67 -6.40
N THR A 147 -6.79 -8.29 -6.38
CA THR A 147 -7.74 -8.58 -7.47
C THR A 147 -7.93 -7.44 -8.46
N MET A 148 -7.44 -6.23 -8.16
CA MET A 148 -7.65 -5.03 -9.00
C MET A 148 -6.34 -4.37 -9.44
N SER A 149 -5.24 -5.12 -9.44
CA SER A 149 -3.92 -4.65 -9.92
C SER A 149 -3.72 -4.79 -11.43
N GLU A 150 -4.60 -5.50 -12.13
CA GLU A 150 -4.50 -5.72 -13.58
C GLU A 150 -4.48 -4.43 -14.44
N PRO A 151 -5.27 -3.37 -14.13
CA PRO A 151 -5.20 -2.11 -14.85
C PRO A 151 -3.82 -1.46 -14.82
N PHE A 152 -3.03 -1.63 -13.73
CA PHE A 152 -1.68 -1.08 -13.67
C PHE A 152 -0.76 -1.71 -14.72
N HIS A 153 -0.83 -3.03 -14.91
CA HIS A 153 -0.08 -3.75 -15.95
C HIS A 153 -0.48 -3.29 -17.36
N ALA A 154 -1.77 -3.00 -17.58
CA ALA A 154 -2.27 -2.48 -18.84
C ALA A 154 -1.79 -1.03 -19.09
N MET A 155 -1.88 -0.18 -18.06
CA MET A 155 -1.49 1.23 -18.08
C MET A 155 0.02 1.41 -18.25
N ALA A 156 0.84 0.50 -17.69
CA ALA A 156 2.31 0.57 -17.71
C ALA A 156 2.94 0.59 -19.11
N LYS A 157 2.14 0.35 -20.15
CA LYS A 157 2.55 0.34 -21.56
C LYS A 157 2.53 1.74 -22.20
N ASP A 158 1.94 2.74 -21.53
CA ASP A 158 1.77 4.10 -22.07
C ASP A 158 1.91 5.17 -20.97
N ASN A 159 2.92 6.03 -21.11
CA ASN A 159 3.16 7.14 -20.17
C ASN A 159 1.99 8.14 -20.12
N ALA A 160 1.27 8.35 -21.21
CA ALA A 160 0.11 9.24 -21.22
C ALA A 160 -1.06 8.64 -20.41
N ALA A 161 -1.20 7.31 -20.41
CA ALA A 161 -2.16 6.61 -19.57
C ALA A 161 -1.79 6.74 -18.08
N ILE A 162 -0.50 6.58 -17.74
CA ILE A 162 0.02 6.78 -16.38
C ILE A 162 -0.28 8.19 -15.87
N GLU A 163 0.02 9.21 -16.68
CA GLU A 163 -0.23 10.62 -16.33
C GLU A 163 -1.74 10.91 -16.23
N HIS A 164 -2.56 10.28 -17.08
CA HIS A 164 -4.00 10.41 -17.01
C HIS A 164 -4.57 9.82 -15.71
N PHE A 165 -4.14 8.62 -15.32
CA PHE A 165 -4.53 8.01 -14.06
C PHE A 165 -4.08 8.87 -12.88
N ALA A 166 -2.81 9.27 -12.83
CA ALA A 166 -2.27 10.08 -11.74
C ALA A 166 -3.08 11.37 -11.52
N ARG A 167 -3.37 12.11 -12.61
CA ARG A 167 -4.21 13.31 -12.54
C ARG A 167 -5.62 12.99 -12.04
N THR A 168 -6.29 11.99 -12.61
CA THR A 168 -7.68 11.68 -12.23
C THR A 168 -7.82 11.09 -10.83
N ALA A 169 -6.80 10.38 -10.33
CA ALA A 169 -6.74 9.91 -8.95
C ALA A 169 -6.67 11.08 -7.96
N VAL A 170 -5.81 12.08 -8.24
CA VAL A 170 -5.71 13.28 -7.42
C VAL A 170 -6.98 14.16 -7.53
N GLU A 171 -7.56 14.27 -8.73
CA GLU A 171 -8.87 14.94 -8.90
C GLU A 171 -9.98 14.23 -8.13
N LEU A 172 -9.98 12.90 -8.06
CA LEU A 172 -10.96 12.12 -7.33
C LEU A 172 -10.87 12.37 -5.81
N ILE A 173 -9.67 12.26 -5.22
CA ILE A 173 -9.52 12.52 -3.78
C ILE A 173 -9.79 13.99 -3.43
N ALA A 174 -9.52 14.93 -4.35
CA ALA A 174 -9.77 16.35 -4.13
C ALA A 174 -11.27 16.69 -4.00
N LYS A 175 -12.17 15.81 -4.44
CA LYS A 175 -13.62 15.95 -4.22
C LYS A 175 -14.02 15.69 -2.76
N TYR A 176 -13.19 14.95 -2.02
CA TYR A 176 -13.46 14.50 -0.68
C TYR A 176 -12.36 15.02 0.25
N ASP A 177 -12.61 16.15 0.87
CA ASP A 177 -11.63 16.88 1.68
C ASP A 177 -11.17 16.13 2.95
N PHE A 178 -11.74 14.97 3.28
CA PHE A 178 -11.26 14.10 4.35
C PHE A 178 -10.11 13.18 3.95
N PHE A 179 -9.86 12.96 2.65
CA PHE A 179 -8.67 12.22 2.20
C PHE A 179 -7.41 13.08 2.34
N ASP A 180 -6.33 12.46 2.82
CA ASP A 180 -5.05 13.11 3.11
C ASP A 180 -3.91 12.61 2.21
N GLY A 181 -4.23 11.90 1.12
CA GLY A 181 -3.21 11.39 0.21
C GLY A 181 -3.69 10.19 -0.58
N ILE A 182 -2.76 9.36 -1.04
CA ILE A 182 -3.00 8.14 -1.83
C ILE A 182 -2.11 7.01 -1.30
N ASP A 183 -2.67 5.80 -1.23
CA ASP A 183 -1.91 4.56 -1.15
C ASP A 183 -1.94 3.84 -2.51
N LEU A 184 -0.79 3.33 -2.95
CA LEU A 184 -0.66 2.52 -4.16
C LEU A 184 -0.42 1.06 -3.78
N ASP A 185 -1.37 0.21 -4.16
CA ASP A 185 -1.27 -1.23 -3.95
C ASP A 185 -1.27 -1.96 -5.30
N TRP A 186 -0.23 -1.72 -6.10
CA TRP A 186 0.00 -2.53 -7.30
C TRP A 186 0.69 -3.82 -6.89
N GLU A 187 -0.02 -4.94 -7.05
CA GLU A 187 0.46 -6.29 -6.81
C GLU A 187 0.67 -7.07 -8.13
N TYR A 188 1.86 -7.07 -8.75
CA TYR A 188 3.06 -6.28 -8.41
C TYR A 188 3.75 -5.75 -9.66
N PRO A 189 4.47 -4.60 -9.60
CA PRO A 189 5.37 -4.19 -10.66
C PRO A 189 6.41 -5.30 -10.92
N GLY A 190 6.47 -5.79 -12.17
CA GLY A 190 7.35 -6.91 -12.54
C GLY A 190 6.73 -8.30 -12.38
N GLY A 191 5.43 -8.38 -12.10
CA GLY A 191 4.66 -9.62 -12.01
C GLY A 191 4.75 -10.31 -10.64
N GLY A 192 4.17 -11.51 -10.52
CA GLY A 192 3.97 -12.14 -9.20
C GLY A 192 2.58 -11.95 -8.62
N GLY A 193 1.72 -11.21 -9.32
CA GLY A 193 0.33 -10.96 -8.95
C GLY A 193 -0.63 -12.03 -9.49
N LEU A 194 -1.92 -11.82 -9.24
CA LEU A 194 -3.00 -12.75 -9.62
C LEU A 194 -3.02 -13.04 -11.13
N THR A 195 -2.92 -12.00 -11.96
CA THR A 195 -2.99 -12.11 -13.44
C THR A 195 -1.62 -12.16 -14.12
N THR A 196 -0.54 -12.14 -13.34
CA THR A 196 0.86 -12.12 -13.83
C THR A 196 1.72 -13.16 -13.11
N SER A 197 1.15 -14.36 -12.90
CA SER A 197 1.79 -15.43 -12.12
C SER A 197 3.09 -15.93 -12.76
N PRO A 198 4.21 -15.99 -12.02
CA PRO A 198 5.49 -16.47 -12.55
C PRO A 198 5.50 -17.98 -12.79
N TRP A 199 4.48 -18.69 -12.29
CA TRP A 199 4.32 -20.13 -12.38
C TRP A 199 3.44 -20.54 -13.57
N ASN A 200 2.77 -19.60 -14.21
CA ASN A 200 1.96 -19.84 -15.41
C ASN A 200 2.67 -19.24 -16.64
N PRO A 201 3.15 -20.05 -17.60
CA PRO A 201 3.83 -19.56 -18.80
C PRO A 201 3.03 -18.57 -19.64
N GLU A 202 1.70 -18.60 -19.58
CA GLU A 202 0.82 -17.72 -20.36
C GLU A 202 0.71 -16.31 -19.75
N THR A 203 0.92 -16.19 -18.44
CA THR A 203 0.78 -14.91 -17.71
C THR A 203 2.11 -14.40 -17.16
N LYS A 204 3.16 -15.22 -17.16
CA LYS A 204 4.51 -14.85 -16.74
C LYS A 204 5.06 -13.73 -17.62
N LEU A 205 5.47 -12.63 -17.00
CA LEU A 205 6.11 -11.53 -17.70
C LEU A 205 7.54 -11.89 -18.16
N SER A 206 7.87 -11.48 -19.38
CA SER A 206 9.24 -11.46 -19.89
C SER A 206 10.10 -10.42 -19.16
N ASP A 207 11.42 -10.55 -19.20
CA ASP A 207 12.32 -9.60 -18.53
C ASP A 207 12.20 -8.18 -19.10
N ALA A 208 11.87 -8.04 -20.40
CA ALA A 208 11.58 -6.75 -21.01
C ALA A 208 10.30 -6.12 -20.43
N GLN A 209 9.24 -6.91 -20.22
CA GLN A 209 8.00 -6.43 -19.58
C GLN A 209 8.26 -6.03 -18.13
N LYS A 210 9.04 -6.82 -17.38
CA LYS A 210 9.41 -6.47 -16.00
C LYS A 210 10.20 -5.15 -15.92
N ALA A 211 11.16 -4.96 -16.82
CA ALA A 211 11.92 -3.70 -16.89
C ALA A 211 11.02 -2.51 -17.28
N SER A 212 10.07 -2.73 -18.19
CA SER A 212 9.06 -1.72 -18.55
C SER A 212 8.17 -1.36 -17.35
N GLU A 213 7.68 -2.33 -16.60
CA GLU A 213 6.84 -2.08 -15.42
C GLU A 213 7.60 -1.40 -14.29
N LYS A 214 8.89 -1.72 -14.09
CA LYS A 214 9.77 -1.00 -13.17
C LYS A 214 9.88 0.48 -13.53
N ALA A 215 10.07 0.80 -14.81
CA ALA A 215 10.11 2.17 -15.29
C ALA A 215 8.75 2.86 -15.17
N ALA A 216 7.66 2.16 -15.50
CA ALA A 216 6.30 2.66 -15.40
C ALA A 216 5.89 2.98 -13.96
N PHE A 217 6.22 2.12 -12.98
CA PHE A 217 5.98 2.39 -11.57
C PHE A 217 6.73 3.66 -11.12
N THR A 218 7.98 3.82 -11.54
CA THR A 218 8.76 5.03 -11.26
C THR A 218 8.11 6.29 -11.86
N HIS A 219 7.59 6.20 -13.09
CA HIS A 219 6.86 7.29 -13.74
C HIS A 219 5.56 7.61 -12.99
N LEU A 220 4.79 6.59 -12.62
CA LEU A 220 3.54 6.73 -11.87
C LEU A 220 3.74 7.47 -10.56
N VAL A 221 4.74 7.08 -9.77
CA VAL A 221 5.06 7.72 -8.48
C VAL A 221 5.43 9.19 -8.68
N LYS A 222 6.24 9.51 -9.69
CA LYS A 222 6.59 10.90 -10.02
C LYS A 222 5.36 11.71 -10.43
N SER A 223 4.51 11.17 -11.29
CA SER A 223 3.28 11.83 -11.74
C SER A 223 2.33 12.09 -10.57
N LEU A 224 2.08 11.08 -9.72
CA LEU A 224 1.23 11.26 -8.53
C LEU A 224 1.80 12.28 -7.56
N ARG A 225 3.11 12.24 -7.27
CA ARG A 225 3.73 13.22 -6.38
C ARG A 225 3.58 14.65 -6.92
N ALA A 226 3.80 14.86 -8.22
CA ALA A 226 3.64 16.17 -8.84
C ALA A 226 2.18 16.70 -8.80
N GLU A 227 1.20 15.83 -9.03
CA GLU A 227 -0.22 16.17 -8.93
C GLU A 227 -0.62 16.47 -7.47
N LEU A 228 -0.15 15.67 -6.51
CA LEU A 228 -0.37 15.90 -5.07
C LEU A 228 0.31 17.19 -4.59
N ASP A 229 1.50 17.54 -5.10
CA ASP A 229 2.17 18.82 -4.80
C ASP A 229 1.37 20.01 -5.33
N THR A 230 0.81 19.88 -6.53
CA THR A 230 -0.10 20.88 -7.11
C THR A 230 -1.36 21.05 -6.26
N LEU A 231 -1.96 19.94 -5.82
CA LEU A 231 -3.10 19.98 -4.91
C LEU A 231 -2.73 20.58 -3.55
N SER A 232 -1.55 20.27 -3.02
CA SER A 232 -1.02 20.83 -1.78
C SER A 232 -0.89 22.35 -1.88
N ALA A 233 -0.31 22.86 -2.96
CA ALA A 233 -0.18 24.30 -3.21
C ALA A 233 -1.54 24.99 -3.32
N LYS A 234 -2.55 24.33 -3.90
CA LYS A 234 -3.91 24.89 -4.06
C LYS A 234 -4.68 24.93 -2.75
N THR A 235 -4.58 23.88 -1.93
CA THR A 235 -5.41 23.69 -0.74
C THR A 235 -4.72 24.10 0.56
N GLN A 236 -3.41 24.32 0.51
CA GLN A 236 -2.55 24.55 1.69
C GLN A 236 -2.61 23.38 2.69
N ARG A 237 -2.81 22.16 2.19
CA ARG A 237 -2.77 20.91 2.94
C ARG A 237 -1.58 20.07 2.50
N GLU A 238 -1.07 19.26 3.40
CA GLU A 238 -0.10 18.22 3.06
C GLU A 238 -0.83 16.95 2.62
N TYR A 239 -0.41 16.40 1.48
CA TYR A 239 -0.92 15.11 0.99
C TYR A 239 0.18 14.06 0.92
N GLU A 240 -0.09 12.90 1.50
CA GLU A 240 0.81 11.77 1.52
C GLU A 240 0.73 10.92 0.26
N LEU A 241 1.85 10.30 -0.10
CA LEU A 241 1.89 9.23 -1.08
C LEU A 241 2.52 8.01 -0.42
N SER A 242 1.83 6.88 -0.44
CA SER A 242 2.29 5.63 0.16
C SER A 242 2.15 4.48 -0.82
N THR A 243 2.76 3.35 -0.49
CA THR A 243 2.60 2.13 -1.27
C THR A 243 2.69 0.89 -0.39
N ALA A 244 1.84 -0.10 -0.66
CA ALA A 244 2.00 -1.45 -0.15
C ALA A 244 3.03 -2.21 -0.99
N VAL A 245 3.92 -2.96 -0.32
CA VAL A 245 5.09 -3.54 -0.96
C VAL A 245 5.22 -5.03 -0.63
N GLY A 246 5.41 -5.85 -1.66
CA GLY A 246 5.72 -7.27 -1.53
C GLY A 246 7.20 -7.56 -1.29
N VAL A 247 7.52 -8.83 -1.00
CA VAL A 247 8.88 -9.29 -0.69
C VAL A 247 9.68 -9.79 -1.91
N GLY A 248 11.01 -9.85 -1.76
CA GLY A 248 11.91 -10.57 -2.65
C GLY A 248 11.97 -9.94 -4.03
N ALA A 249 11.80 -10.75 -5.08
CA ALA A 249 11.83 -10.29 -6.47
C ALA A 249 10.80 -9.17 -6.76
N LYS A 250 9.70 -9.11 -6.00
CA LYS A 250 8.68 -8.05 -6.09
C LYS A 250 9.26 -6.68 -5.71
N ALA A 251 9.99 -6.62 -4.59
CA ALA A 251 10.66 -5.39 -4.15
C ALA A 251 11.82 -4.99 -5.08
N GLU A 252 12.54 -5.95 -5.68
CA GLU A 252 13.61 -5.68 -6.65
C GLU A 252 13.09 -5.08 -7.96
N GLY A 253 11.81 -5.32 -8.26
CA GLY A 253 11.07 -4.74 -9.38
C GLY A 253 10.85 -3.22 -9.31
N ILE A 254 11.26 -2.56 -8.22
CA ILE A 254 11.07 -1.12 -8.02
C ILE A 254 12.43 -0.40 -7.96
N ASP A 255 12.50 0.83 -8.49
CA ASP A 255 13.67 1.71 -8.37
C ASP A 255 13.57 2.56 -7.09
N TRP A 256 13.94 1.97 -5.95
CA TRP A 256 13.81 2.61 -4.64
C TRP A 256 14.66 3.86 -4.45
N ALA A 257 15.76 4.00 -5.20
CA ALA A 257 16.58 5.21 -5.16
C ALA A 257 15.81 6.44 -5.65
N VAL A 258 14.90 6.23 -6.62
CA VAL A 258 14.04 7.28 -7.16
C VAL A 258 12.70 7.37 -6.43
N VAL A 259 12.12 6.22 -6.05
CA VAL A 259 10.79 6.13 -5.45
C VAL A 259 10.77 6.56 -3.98
N SER A 260 11.70 6.07 -3.15
CA SER A 260 11.64 6.29 -1.69
C SER A 260 11.67 7.78 -1.27
N PRO A 261 12.38 8.69 -1.97
CA PRO A 261 12.31 10.12 -1.67
C PRO A 261 10.92 10.75 -1.89
N LEU A 262 10.09 10.16 -2.76
CA LEU A 262 8.77 10.68 -3.15
C LEU A 262 7.62 10.09 -2.32
N MET A 263 7.91 9.06 -1.52
CA MET A 263 6.95 8.37 -0.65
C MET A 263 7.01 8.89 0.78
N ASN A 264 5.89 8.84 1.48
CA ASN A 264 5.77 9.04 2.92
C ASN A 264 5.98 7.71 3.65
N ASN A 265 5.24 6.68 3.26
CA ASN A 265 5.22 5.37 3.91
C ASN A 265 5.28 4.23 2.89
N MET A 266 6.00 3.17 3.24
CA MET A 266 6.05 1.89 2.53
C MET A 266 5.48 0.82 3.48
N PHE A 267 4.27 0.36 3.20
CA PHE A 267 3.59 -0.67 3.98
C PHE A 267 4.10 -2.04 3.56
N ALA A 268 5.00 -2.60 4.37
CA ALA A 268 5.59 -3.91 4.14
C ALA A 268 4.55 -5.00 4.37
N MET A 269 4.17 -5.72 3.32
CA MET A 269 3.26 -6.87 3.42
C MET A 269 4.02 -8.09 3.97
N THR A 270 4.39 -8.03 5.25
CA THR A 270 5.11 -9.06 6.00
C THR A 270 4.19 -10.17 6.51
N TYR A 271 3.33 -10.62 5.62
CA TYR A 271 2.36 -11.70 5.79
C TYR A 271 2.23 -12.41 4.44
N ASP A 272 1.40 -13.44 4.39
CA ASP A 272 1.19 -14.27 3.20
C ASP A 272 2.46 -14.93 2.67
N TYR A 273 3.40 -15.26 3.56
CA TYR A 273 4.56 -16.07 3.21
C TYR A 273 4.15 -17.46 2.76
N LEU A 274 3.18 -18.05 3.44
CA LEU A 274 2.59 -19.36 3.17
C LEU A 274 1.07 -19.28 3.31
N GLY A 275 0.35 -20.08 2.53
CA GLY A 275 -1.10 -20.17 2.62
C GLY A 275 -1.67 -21.36 1.86
N GLY A 276 -3.00 -21.52 1.95
CA GLY A 276 -3.73 -22.66 1.40
C GLY A 276 -3.72 -22.81 -0.14
N TRP A 277 -3.08 -21.89 -0.87
CA TRP A 277 -2.79 -22.04 -2.30
C TRP A 277 -1.68 -23.07 -2.58
N GLY A 278 -0.87 -23.40 -1.58
CA GLY A 278 0.17 -24.43 -1.64
C GLY A 278 -0.05 -25.51 -0.58
N GLN A 279 0.65 -26.63 -0.73
CA GLN A 279 0.63 -27.70 0.27
C GLN A 279 1.65 -27.50 1.39
N GLN A 280 2.61 -26.59 1.19
CA GLN A 280 3.63 -26.24 2.17
C GLN A 280 2.98 -25.57 3.39
N THR A 281 3.12 -26.20 4.55
CA THR A 281 2.58 -25.64 5.81
C THR A 281 3.67 -24.90 6.55
N GLY A 282 3.31 -23.82 7.25
CA GLY A 282 4.27 -23.11 8.09
C GLY A 282 3.73 -21.76 8.56
N HIS A 283 4.65 -20.91 8.99
CA HIS A 283 4.29 -19.58 9.46
C HIS A 283 3.89 -18.65 8.32
N LEU A 284 2.72 -18.02 8.50
CA LEU A 284 2.13 -17.02 7.61
C LEU A 284 2.83 -15.64 7.69
N THR A 285 3.23 -15.22 8.90
CA THR A 285 3.63 -13.83 9.25
C THR A 285 4.60 -13.79 10.44
N ASN A 286 5.50 -14.78 10.53
CA ASN A 286 6.51 -14.85 11.59
C ASN A 286 7.48 -13.68 11.56
N LEU A 287 7.86 -13.20 12.76
CA LEU A 287 8.85 -12.12 12.90
C LEU A 287 10.24 -12.54 12.38
N HIS A 288 10.66 -13.77 12.70
CA HIS A 288 11.98 -14.30 12.36
C HIS A 288 11.87 -15.50 11.44
N ALA A 289 12.70 -15.53 10.40
CA ALA A 289 12.87 -16.73 9.60
C ALA A 289 13.36 -17.89 10.47
N THR A 290 12.73 -19.06 10.32
CA THR A 290 13.16 -20.28 11.02
C THR A 290 14.10 -21.09 10.12
N PRO A 291 15.20 -21.66 10.64
CA PRO A 291 16.13 -22.45 9.83
C PRO A 291 15.45 -23.61 9.10
N ASP A 292 14.45 -24.21 9.74
CA ASP A 292 13.71 -25.34 9.21
C ASP A 292 12.49 -24.91 8.39
N GLY A 293 12.17 -23.62 8.28
CA GLY A 293 10.99 -23.13 7.58
C GLY A 293 11.13 -23.10 6.05
N TRP A 294 10.00 -23.17 5.35
CA TRP A 294 9.98 -23.01 3.89
C TRP A 294 10.51 -21.63 3.48
N TRP A 295 11.37 -21.63 2.45
CA TRP A 295 11.89 -20.42 1.78
C TRP A 295 12.68 -19.44 2.65
N GLY A 296 12.93 -19.74 3.93
CA GLY A 296 13.67 -18.86 4.84
C GLY A 296 13.02 -17.49 5.02
N MET A 297 11.69 -17.45 5.04
CA MET A 297 10.92 -16.20 5.10
C MET A 297 10.65 -15.76 6.55
N GLY A 298 10.74 -14.46 6.78
CA GLY A 298 10.41 -13.80 8.04
C GLY A 298 10.37 -12.28 7.86
N THR A 299 9.73 -11.58 8.79
CA THR A 299 9.69 -10.12 8.79
C THR A 299 11.09 -9.50 8.85
N ASP A 300 12.00 -10.10 9.61
CA ASP A 300 13.41 -9.68 9.67
C ASP A 300 14.10 -9.75 8.31
N VAL A 301 14.01 -10.89 7.61
CA VAL A 301 14.57 -11.08 6.26
C VAL A 301 13.98 -10.08 5.27
N PHE A 302 12.67 -9.83 5.37
CA PHE A 302 11.98 -8.85 4.55
C PHE A 302 12.53 -7.43 4.78
N VAL A 303 12.58 -7.00 6.04
CA VAL A 303 13.04 -5.66 6.44
C VAL A 303 14.50 -5.45 6.06
N GLU A 304 15.36 -6.42 6.33
CA GLU A 304 16.77 -6.36 5.96
C GLU A 304 16.96 -6.21 4.45
N LYS A 305 16.21 -6.98 3.65
CA LYS A 305 16.25 -6.88 2.19
C LYS A 305 15.81 -5.50 1.70
N MET A 306 14.72 -4.96 2.25
CA MET A 306 14.22 -3.63 1.90
C MET A 306 15.22 -2.53 2.22
N VAL A 307 15.83 -2.58 3.39
CA VAL A 307 16.89 -1.64 3.78
C VAL A 307 18.10 -1.77 2.84
N ALA A 308 18.49 -3.00 2.48
CA ALA A 308 19.59 -3.24 1.54
C ALA A 308 19.28 -2.72 0.11
N LEU A 309 18.00 -2.65 -0.28
CA LEU A 309 17.55 -2.04 -1.53
C LEU A 309 17.49 -0.50 -1.46
N GLY A 310 17.80 0.10 -0.31
CA GLY A 310 17.89 1.55 -0.14
C GLY A 310 16.61 2.21 0.39
N ILE A 311 15.64 1.42 0.87
CA ILE A 311 14.43 1.94 1.51
C ILE A 311 14.79 2.52 2.90
N PRO A 312 14.48 3.80 3.19
CA PRO A 312 14.71 4.39 4.50
C PRO A 312 13.90 3.70 5.59
N LYS A 313 14.55 3.34 6.71
CA LYS A 313 13.93 2.59 7.81
C LYS A 313 12.74 3.33 8.41
N GLU A 314 12.86 4.64 8.54
CA GLU A 314 11.86 5.55 9.09
C GLU A 314 10.59 5.67 8.23
N LYS A 315 10.63 5.21 6.97
CA LYS A 315 9.48 5.17 6.06
C LYS A 315 8.91 3.75 5.90
N LEU A 316 9.54 2.74 6.48
CA LEU A 316 9.13 1.34 6.34
C LEU A 316 8.22 0.95 7.51
N VAL A 317 6.99 0.52 7.20
CA VAL A 317 5.97 0.15 8.19
C VAL A 317 5.73 -1.36 8.11
N VAL A 318 6.03 -2.09 9.18
CA VAL A 318 5.86 -3.55 9.25
C VAL A 318 4.37 -3.91 9.30
N GLY A 319 3.96 -4.84 8.44
CA GLY A 319 2.61 -5.38 8.41
C GLY A 319 2.37 -6.44 9.48
N ALA A 320 1.18 -6.43 10.07
CA ALA A 320 0.71 -7.44 11.02
C ALA A 320 -0.62 -8.03 10.51
N ALA A 321 -0.67 -9.34 10.25
CA ALA A 321 -1.91 -9.98 9.82
C ALA A 321 -2.91 -10.12 10.98
N TYR A 322 -4.12 -9.60 10.79
CA TYR A 322 -5.25 -9.80 11.71
C TYR A 322 -6.14 -10.98 11.25
N TYR A 323 -5.52 -11.95 10.60
CA TYR A 323 -6.14 -13.16 10.08
C TYR A 323 -5.14 -14.32 10.11
N GLY A 324 -5.67 -15.55 10.03
CA GLY A 324 -4.87 -16.76 9.87
C GLY A 324 -5.04 -17.37 8.47
N ARG A 325 -4.04 -18.14 8.04
CA ARG A 325 -4.14 -19.07 6.92
C ARG A 325 -3.94 -20.49 7.43
N GLY A 326 -4.66 -21.42 6.83
CA GLY A 326 -4.72 -22.79 7.32
C GLY A 326 -4.62 -23.82 6.22
N TRP A 327 -4.40 -25.05 6.67
CA TRP A 327 -4.35 -26.27 5.86
C TRP A 327 -5.09 -27.39 6.56
N GLU A 328 -5.53 -28.36 5.78
CA GLU A 328 -6.17 -29.57 6.27
C GLU A 328 -5.29 -30.79 5.98
N GLY A 329 -5.27 -31.74 6.93
CA GLY A 329 -4.61 -33.03 6.74
C GLY A 329 -3.08 -32.98 6.77
N THR A 330 -2.46 -32.02 7.48
CA THR A 330 -1.00 -31.96 7.65
C THR A 330 -0.47 -33.25 8.29
N LYS A 331 0.47 -33.92 7.63
CA LYS A 331 1.07 -35.17 8.09
C LYS A 331 2.41 -34.89 8.77
N GLY A 332 2.72 -35.67 9.81
CA GLY A 332 4.03 -35.63 10.47
C GLY A 332 4.26 -34.43 11.40
N PHE A 333 3.26 -33.57 11.62
CA PHE A 333 3.38 -32.49 12.60
C PHE A 333 3.39 -33.07 14.02
N ASP A 334 4.45 -32.77 14.76
CA ASP A 334 4.70 -33.23 16.13
C ASP A 334 3.99 -32.38 17.19
N GLY A 335 3.40 -31.25 16.79
CA GLY A 335 2.80 -30.29 17.70
C GLY A 335 3.76 -29.20 18.20
N GLU A 336 5.01 -29.20 17.76
CA GLU A 336 6.03 -28.28 18.25
C GLU A 336 6.67 -27.48 17.12
N THR A 337 7.10 -28.13 16.04
CA THR A 337 7.95 -27.47 15.03
C THR A 337 7.26 -27.42 13.67
N LEU A 338 7.16 -26.23 13.09
CA LEU A 338 6.73 -26.05 11.70
C LEU A 338 7.95 -26.16 10.76
N ALA A 339 8.34 -27.40 10.48
CA ALA A 339 9.46 -27.72 9.60
C ALA A 339 9.05 -27.77 8.11
N SER A 340 10.04 -27.65 7.23
CA SER A 340 9.90 -27.57 5.77
C SER A 340 9.64 -28.92 5.10
N ASP A 341 9.61 -30.01 5.86
CA ASP A 341 9.14 -31.31 5.38
C ASP A 341 7.63 -31.52 5.63
N LEU A 342 6.97 -30.60 6.34
CA LEU A 342 5.54 -30.65 6.56
C LEU A 342 4.76 -30.24 5.30
N VAL A 343 3.88 -31.16 4.90
CA VAL A 343 3.03 -31.03 3.72
C VAL A 343 1.59 -31.39 4.10
N SER A 344 0.66 -30.57 3.64
CA SER A 344 -0.78 -30.75 3.81
C SER A 344 -1.41 -31.47 2.63
N GLU A 345 -2.61 -32.02 2.84
CA GLU A 345 -3.39 -32.58 1.73
C GLU A 345 -3.96 -31.47 0.85
N LYS A 346 -4.44 -30.39 1.48
CA LYS A 346 -4.98 -29.21 0.82
C LYS A 346 -4.93 -27.98 1.74
N GLY A 347 -5.06 -26.80 1.16
CA GLY A 347 -5.37 -25.58 1.92
C GLY A 347 -6.75 -25.65 2.57
N ALA A 348 -6.90 -24.99 3.72
CA ALA A 348 -8.19 -24.81 4.35
C ALA A 348 -9.07 -23.91 3.49
N THR A 349 -10.36 -24.25 3.37
CA THR A 349 -11.30 -23.52 2.53
C THR A 349 -11.82 -22.23 3.17
N PHE A 350 -11.69 -22.08 4.49
CA PHE A 350 -12.05 -20.87 5.25
C PHE A 350 -11.08 -20.62 6.42
N GLY A 351 -10.91 -19.34 6.77
CA GLY A 351 -10.30 -18.93 8.03
C GLY A 351 -11.18 -19.39 9.20
N THR A 352 -10.54 -19.78 10.30
CA THR A 352 -11.17 -20.38 11.48
C THR A 352 -12.12 -19.40 12.19
N ASP A 353 -13.43 -19.65 12.14
CA ASP A 353 -14.44 -18.99 12.99
C ASP A 353 -14.35 -19.57 14.43
N PRO A 354 -14.22 -18.76 15.49
CA PRO A 354 -14.20 -19.22 16.88
C PRO A 354 -15.43 -20.03 17.35
N LYS A 355 -16.54 -20.04 16.60
CA LYS A 355 -17.75 -20.80 16.98
C LYS A 355 -17.76 -22.25 16.49
N GLU A 356 -17.01 -22.58 15.46
CA GLU A 356 -16.82 -23.97 15.03
C GLU A 356 -15.52 -24.49 15.64
N ARG A 357 -15.62 -25.54 16.46
CA ARG A 357 -14.47 -26.11 17.19
C ARG A 357 -13.41 -26.67 16.24
N VAL A 358 -12.53 -25.84 15.69
CA VAL A 358 -11.12 -26.12 15.38
C VAL A 358 -10.34 -24.79 15.33
N ILE A 359 -9.63 -24.49 16.43
CA ILE A 359 -8.51 -23.53 16.59
C ILE A 359 -8.79 -22.06 16.24
N SER A 360 -8.96 -21.22 17.26
CA SER A 360 -8.81 -19.76 17.18
C SER A 360 -7.34 -19.38 17.40
N CYS A 361 -6.74 -18.57 16.51
CA CYS A 361 -5.44 -17.96 16.77
C CYS A 361 -5.61 -16.43 16.88
N ILE A 362 -5.68 -15.94 18.13
CA ILE A 362 -5.25 -14.58 18.49
C ILE A 362 -3.91 -14.77 19.21
N GLY A 363 -2.80 -14.45 18.55
CA GLY A 363 -1.46 -14.50 19.13
C GLY A 363 -0.61 -15.73 18.81
N ILE A 364 0.69 -15.58 19.09
CA ILE A 364 1.82 -16.43 18.70
C ILE A 364 1.73 -17.82 19.37
N TRP A 365 1.63 -18.87 18.54
CA TRP A 365 1.49 -20.32 18.82
C TRP A 365 0.07 -20.90 18.76
N CYS A 366 -0.16 -21.75 17.76
CA CYS A 366 -1.23 -22.72 17.70
C CYS A 366 -0.63 -24.08 17.31
N ALA A 367 -0.72 -25.06 18.19
CA ALA A 367 -0.46 -26.46 17.89
C ALA A 367 -1.66 -27.31 18.35
N THR A 368 -2.06 -28.29 17.54
CA THR A 368 -2.93 -29.38 17.99
C THR A 368 -2.15 -30.67 18.02
N THR A 369 -1.83 -31.16 19.22
CA THR A 369 -1.69 -32.60 19.43
C THR A 369 -3.08 -33.21 19.55
N ARG A 370 -3.24 -34.44 19.07
CA ARG A 370 -4.47 -35.24 19.25
C ARG A 370 -4.88 -35.37 20.72
#